data_AF-A0A971Z8V1-F1
#
_entry.id   AF-A0A971Z8V1-F1
#
_cell.length_a   1.000
_cell.length_b   1.000
_cell.length_c   1.000
_cell.angle_alpha   90.00
_cell.angle_beta   90.00
_cell.angle_gamma   90.00
#
_symmetry.space_group_name_H-M   'P 1'
#
loop_
_entity.id
_entity.type
_entity.pdbx_description
1 polymer ?
#
loop_
_entity_poly.entity_id
_entity_poly.type
_entity_poly.pdbx_seq_one_letter_code
_entity_poly.pdbx_strand_id
1 'polypeptide(L)'
;MSVSLREKFFGCIAGAHIGSAMGAVVEGWSYEKIEEKYGTFDQLLPYEHYNNGWVREAGTTEDGIERQKLMITAIIEKGNRVNAEDVRKAWIDHIKPESAGMVSEPFEATLLAMAKSGIPARDLGRYCDYSGLNSFARSCHPDIVLKELDKQLKHTKECKDFRELRKAFDSEYNGYGMPYA
;
A
#
# COMPACT_ATOMS: atom_id res chain seq x y z
N MET A 1 15.37 -27.74 -2.95
CA MET A 1 16.23 -26.56 -2.74
C MET A 1 15.58 -25.68 -1.68
N SER A 2 16.33 -25.20 -0.69
CA SER A 2 15.80 -24.27 0.34
C SER A 2 15.93 -22.83 -0.15
N VAL A 3 14.86 -22.05 -0.05
CA VAL A 3 14.86 -20.62 -0.40
C VAL A 3 15.72 -19.83 0.60
N SER A 4 16.73 -19.12 0.12
CA SER A 4 17.62 -18.27 0.93
C SER A 4 16.89 -17.04 1.49
N LEU A 5 17.47 -16.42 2.52
CA LEU A 5 16.91 -15.18 3.08
C LEU A 5 16.83 -14.06 2.04
N ARG A 6 17.88 -13.92 1.20
CA ARG A 6 17.89 -12.93 0.11
C ARG A 6 16.76 -13.17 -0.87
N GLU A 7 16.54 -14.42 -1.28
CA GLU A 7 15.43 -14.77 -2.20
C GLU A 7 14.07 -14.50 -1.57
N LYS A 8 13.91 -14.71 -0.25
CA LYS A 8 12.68 -14.34 0.46
C LYS A 8 12.42 -12.83 0.39
N PHE A 9 13.42 -12.00 0.74
CA PHE A 9 13.29 -10.54 0.64
C PHE A 9 12.99 -10.09 -0.80
N PHE A 10 13.70 -10.64 -1.78
CA PHE A 10 13.45 -10.36 -3.18
C PHE A 10 12.01 -10.72 -3.58
N GLY A 11 11.54 -11.92 -3.21
CA GLY A 11 10.19 -12.37 -3.48
C GLY A 11 9.12 -11.50 -2.81
N CYS A 12 9.35 -11.04 -1.58
CA CYS A 12 8.44 -10.13 -0.89
C CYS A 12 8.33 -8.77 -1.60
N ILE A 13 9.46 -8.18 -2.00
CA ILE A 13 9.47 -6.88 -2.70
C ILE A 13 8.85 -7.04 -4.09
N ALA A 14 9.29 -8.02 -4.87
CA ALA A 14 8.75 -8.29 -6.20
C ALA A 14 7.25 -8.59 -6.15
N GLY A 15 6.81 -9.43 -5.20
CA GLY A 15 5.40 -9.76 -5.00
C GLY A 15 4.54 -8.55 -4.65
N ALA A 16 5.03 -7.64 -3.80
CA ALA A 16 4.33 -6.41 -3.48
C ALA A 16 4.17 -5.51 -4.72
N HIS A 17 5.24 -5.31 -5.48
CA HIS A 17 5.22 -4.48 -6.69
C HIS A 17 4.30 -5.07 -7.78
N ILE A 18 4.41 -6.37 -8.04
CA ILE A 18 3.56 -7.06 -9.03
C ILE A 18 2.09 -7.01 -8.57
N GLY A 19 1.82 -7.30 -7.30
CA GLY A 19 0.47 -7.28 -6.75
C GLY A 19 -0.17 -5.89 -6.81
N SER A 20 0.59 -4.83 -6.48
CA SER A 20 0.15 -3.43 -6.61
C SER A 20 -0.18 -3.08 -8.07
N ALA A 21 0.74 -3.37 -8.99
CA ALA A 21 0.53 -3.07 -10.41
C ALA A 21 -0.66 -3.82 -11.04
N MET A 22 -0.90 -5.08 -10.63
CA MET A 22 -2.09 -5.81 -11.05
C MET A 22 -3.35 -5.24 -10.41
N GLY A 23 -3.34 -5.02 -9.09
CA GLY A 23 -4.50 -4.56 -8.33
C GLY A 23 -5.00 -3.18 -8.75
N ALA A 24 -4.09 -2.26 -9.11
CA ALA A 24 -4.41 -0.88 -9.46
C ALA A 24 -5.42 -0.76 -10.62
N VAL A 25 -5.36 -1.67 -11.61
CA VAL A 25 -6.25 -1.69 -12.78
C VAL A 25 -7.72 -1.87 -12.40
N VAL A 26 -7.97 -2.59 -11.31
CA VAL A 26 -9.31 -2.99 -10.84
C VAL A 26 -9.61 -2.47 -9.44
N GLU A 27 -8.87 -1.45 -9.00
CA GLU A 27 -9.08 -0.85 -7.70
C GLU A 27 -10.51 -0.30 -7.56
N GLY A 28 -11.13 -0.56 -6.41
CA GLY A 28 -12.52 -0.21 -6.13
C GLY A 28 -13.57 -1.07 -6.84
N TRP A 29 -13.19 -2.14 -7.53
CA TRP A 29 -14.13 -3.08 -8.14
C TRP A 29 -14.44 -4.22 -7.17
N SER A 30 -15.68 -4.70 -7.18
CA SER A 30 -16.00 -5.98 -6.52
C SER A 30 -15.34 -7.12 -7.28
N TYR A 31 -15.06 -8.23 -6.58
CA TYR A 31 -14.46 -9.38 -7.24
C TYR A 31 -15.37 -10.01 -8.29
N GLU A 32 -16.70 -9.92 -8.15
CA GLU A 32 -17.65 -10.41 -9.15
C GLU A 32 -17.52 -9.62 -10.46
N LYS A 33 -17.41 -8.30 -10.38
CA LYS A 33 -17.21 -7.45 -11.56
C LYS A 33 -15.89 -7.75 -12.27
N ILE A 34 -14.83 -8.06 -11.51
CA ILE A 34 -13.55 -8.49 -12.07
C ILE A 34 -13.71 -9.82 -12.79
N GLU A 35 -14.36 -10.81 -12.18
CA GLU A 35 -14.57 -12.13 -12.77
C GLU A 35 -15.50 -12.07 -14.00
N GLU A 36 -16.54 -11.24 -13.98
CA GLU A 36 -17.42 -11.03 -15.13
C GLU A 36 -16.65 -10.47 -16.34
N LYS A 37 -15.77 -9.48 -16.09
CA LYS A 37 -15.02 -8.81 -17.17
C LYS A 37 -13.83 -9.61 -17.67
N TYR A 38 -13.07 -10.25 -16.77
CA TYR A 38 -11.77 -10.84 -17.08
C TYR A 38 -11.69 -12.34 -16.75
N GLY A 39 -12.67 -12.91 -16.05
CA GLY A 39 -12.51 -14.21 -15.40
C GLY A 39 -11.40 -14.13 -14.35
N THR A 40 -10.35 -14.92 -14.55
CA THR A 40 -9.13 -14.78 -13.73
C THR A 40 -8.31 -13.61 -14.26
N PHE A 41 -8.19 -12.54 -13.49
CA PHE A 41 -7.34 -11.41 -13.84
C PHE A 41 -5.85 -11.75 -13.60
N ASP A 42 -5.11 -11.97 -14.69
CA ASP A 42 -3.73 -12.51 -14.69
C ASP A 42 -2.75 -11.69 -15.56
N GLN A 43 -3.12 -10.45 -15.88
CA GLN A 43 -2.40 -9.59 -16.82
C GLN A 43 -2.01 -8.25 -16.19
N LEU A 44 -0.93 -7.66 -16.71
CA LEU A 44 -0.57 -6.26 -16.46
C LEU A 44 -1.17 -5.41 -17.57
N LEU A 45 -2.01 -4.45 -17.21
CA LEU A 45 -2.67 -3.55 -18.17
C LEU A 45 -2.37 -2.10 -17.86
N PRO A 46 -2.40 -1.22 -18.87
CA PRO A 46 -2.41 0.22 -18.62
C PRO A 46 -3.71 0.63 -17.91
N TYR A 47 -3.64 1.69 -17.10
CA TYR A 47 -4.78 2.19 -16.35
C TYR A 47 -4.67 3.69 -16.05
N GLU A 48 -5.79 4.30 -15.71
CA GLU A 48 -5.84 5.67 -15.23
C GLU A 48 -6.48 5.70 -13.84
N HIS A 49 -5.89 6.49 -12.95
CA HIS A 49 -6.47 6.87 -11.67
C HIS A 49 -6.64 8.38 -11.58
N TYR A 50 -7.56 8.80 -10.71
CA TYR A 50 -7.84 10.20 -10.39
C TYR A 50 -8.39 11.06 -11.54
N ASN A 51 -8.75 10.46 -12.67
CA ASN A 51 -9.26 11.15 -13.88
C ASN A 51 -8.35 12.33 -14.31
N ASN A 52 -7.04 12.14 -14.20
CA ASN A 52 -6.03 13.17 -14.42
C ASN A 52 -5.48 13.19 -15.87
N GLY A 53 -6.00 12.34 -16.76
CA GLY A 53 -5.59 12.22 -18.15
C GLY A 53 -4.29 11.43 -18.37
N TRP A 54 -3.67 10.91 -17.31
CA TRP A 54 -2.46 10.10 -17.40
C TRP A 54 -2.80 8.61 -17.40
N VAL A 55 -2.69 8.01 -18.59
CA VAL A 55 -2.71 6.55 -18.75
C VAL A 55 -1.33 6.01 -18.39
N ARG A 56 -1.26 5.34 -17.23
CA ARG A 56 -0.07 4.66 -16.74
C ARG A 56 0.20 3.43 -17.60
N GLU A 57 1.48 3.14 -17.87
CA GLU A 57 1.87 1.97 -18.64
C GLU A 57 1.60 0.67 -17.87
N ALA A 58 1.40 -0.44 -18.58
CA ALA A 58 1.22 -1.75 -17.97
C ALA A 58 2.39 -2.09 -17.03
N GLY A 59 2.08 -2.45 -15.78
CA GLY A 59 3.09 -2.73 -14.76
C GLY A 59 3.46 -1.54 -13.87
N THR A 60 2.88 -0.36 -14.10
CA THR A 60 3.00 0.77 -13.18
C THR A 60 2.32 0.45 -11.86
N THR A 61 2.94 0.81 -10.74
CA THR A 61 2.40 0.61 -9.37
C THR A 61 1.60 1.82 -8.89
N GLU A 62 0.97 1.71 -7.71
CA GLU A 62 0.25 2.80 -7.05
C GLU A 62 0.97 3.39 -5.82
N ASP A 63 0.29 4.26 -5.10
CA ASP A 63 0.79 5.10 -4.02
C ASP A 63 1.29 4.30 -2.80
N GLY A 64 0.73 3.12 -2.55
CA GLY A 64 1.21 2.15 -1.57
C GLY A 64 2.67 1.73 -1.79
N ILE A 65 3.08 1.49 -3.03
CA ILE A 65 4.49 1.16 -3.36
C ILE A 65 5.40 2.38 -3.22
N GLU A 66 4.94 3.58 -3.57
CA GLU A 66 5.73 4.80 -3.36
C GLU A 66 5.99 5.05 -1.86
N ARG A 67 4.98 4.81 -1.01
CA ARG A 67 5.16 4.89 0.46
C ARG A 67 6.07 3.79 1.00
N GLN A 68 6.03 2.58 0.43
CA GLN A 68 6.98 1.52 0.77
C GLN A 68 8.43 1.94 0.42
N LYS A 69 8.65 2.53 -0.75
CA LYS A 69 9.97 3.05 -1.16
C LYS A 69 10.48 4.11 -0.21
N LEU A 70 9.65 5.09 0.18
CA LEU A 70 10.03 6.12 1.16
C LEU A 70 10.47 5.54 2.51
N MET A 71 9.78 4.51 3.00
CA MET A 71 10.17 3.81 4.23
C MET A 71 11.50 3.08 4.08
N ILE A 72 11.67 2.34 2.98
CA ILE A 72 12.93 1.63 2.68
C ILE A 72 14.08 2.64 2.59
N THR A 73 13.87 3.79 1.92
CA THR A 73 14.86 4.87 1.83
C THR A 73 15.24 5.38 3.23
N ALA A 74 14.28 5.66 4.10
CA ALA A 74 14.57 6.09 5.48
C ALA A 74 15.44 5.06 6.23
N ILE A 75 15.15 3.76 6.08
CA ILE A 75 15.92 2.68 6.71
C ILE A 75 17.33 2.60 6.13
N ILE A 76 17.48 2.68 4.81
CA ILE A 76 18.78 2.62 4.12
C ILE A 76 19.64 3.82 4.53
N GLU A 77 19.10 5.04 4.49
CA GLU A 77 19.84 6.26 4.83
C GLU A 77 20.25 6.30 6.30
N LYS A 78 19.40 5.80 7.20
CA LYS A 78 19.74 5.69 8.62
C LYS A 78 20.71 4.54 8.91
N GLY A 79 20.67 3.48 8.11
CA GLY A 79 21.42 2.24 8.34
C GLY A 79 20.97 1.47 9.60
N ASN A 80 19.81 1.78 10.16
CA ASN A 80 19.26 1.15 11.37
C ASN A 80 17.74 1.40 11.49
N ARG A 81 17.13 0.93 12.59
CA ARG A 81 15.74 1.17 12.95
C ARG A 81 15.39 2.66 12.91
N VAL A 82 14.41 3.02 12.10
CA VAL A 82 13.84 4.35 11.97
C VAL A 82 12.79 4.64 13.04
N ASN A 83 12.58 5.93 13.32
CA ASN A 83 11.47 6.48 14.08
C ASN A 83 10.64 7.41 13.16
N ALA A 84 9.57 8.01 13.69
CA ALA A 84 8.67 8.88 12.92
C ALA A 84 9.38 10.11 12.31
N GLU A 85 10.41 10.65 12.96
CA GLU A 85 11.16 11.80 12.44
C GLU A 85 12.09 11.40 11.29
N ASP A 86 12.69 10.21 11.34
CA ASP A 86 13.50 9.69 10.22
C ASP A 86 12.63 9.49 8.97
N VAL A 87 11.41 8.96 9.16
CA VAL A 87 10.42 8.81 8.09
C VAL A 87 10.01 10.17 7.53
N ARG A 88 9.67 11.13 8.39
CA ARG A 88 9.34 12.50 8.00
C ARG A 88 10.48 13.13 7.18
N LYS A 89 11.73 12.93 7.59
CA LYS A 89 12.89 13.43 6.85
C LYS A 89 12.93 12.85 5.43
N ALA A 90 12.74 11.54 5.27
CA ALA A 90 12.67 10.93 3.95
C ALA A 90 11.53 11.50 3.09
N TRP A 91 10.38 11.80 3.69
CA TRP A 91 9.27 12.46 2.96
C TRP A 91 9.67 13.84 2.45
N ILE A 92 10.26 14.67 3.32
CA ILE A 92 10.66 16.04 2.98
C ILE A 92 11.73 16.04 1.87
N ASP A 93 12.67 15.10 1.93
CA ASP A 93 13.81 15.04 1.02
C ASP A 93 13.45 14.44 -0.35
N HIS A 94 12.56 13.44 -0.38
CA HIS A 94 12.35 12.61 -1.57
C HIS A 94 10.98 12.75 -2.23
N ILE A 95 9.96 13.25 -1.52
CA ILE A 95 8.65 13.46 -2.17
C ILE A 95 8.74 14.66 -3.10
N LYS A 96 8.45 14.38 -4.38
CA LYS A 96 8.31 15.38 -5.42
C LYS A 96 6.90 15.98 -5.38
N PRO A 97 6.73 17.30 -5.23
CA PRO A 97 5.41 17.92 -5.16
C PRO A 97 4.51 17.59 -6.37
N GLU A 98 5.10 17.41 -7.55
CA GLU A 98 4.40 17.03 -8.78
C GLU A 98 3.83 15.60 -8.78
N SER A 99 4.19 14.76 -7.80
CA SER A 99 3.70 13.37 -7.70
C SER A 99 2.29 13.26 -7.10
N ALA A 100 1.81 14.30 -6.39
CA ALA A 100 0.49 14.31 -5.78
C ALA A 100 -0.62 14.40 -6.84
N GLY A 101 -1.59 13.49 -6.77
CA GLY A 101 -2.63 13.33 -7.80
C GLY A 101 -2.12 12.69 -9.10
N MET A 102 -0.87 12.23 -9.13
CA MET A 102 -0.27 11.47 -10.22
C MET A 102 -0.03 10.03 -9.76
N VAL A 103 1.19 9.64 -9.41
CA VAL A 103 1.48 8.30 -8.88
C VAL A 103 1.06 8.15 -7.41
N SER A 104 0.86 9.27 -6.71
CA SER A 104 0.42 9.32 -5.33
C SER A 104 -0.94 9.98 -5.19
N GLU A 105 -1.66 9.65 -4.13
CA GLU A 105 -2.95 10.28 -3.80
C GLU A 105 -2.87 11.81 -3.74
N PRO A 106 -3.93 12.54 -4.15
CA PRO A 106 -3.95 14.01 -4.09
C PRO A 106 -3.68 14.58 -2.69
N PHE A 107 -4.10 13.88 -1.63
CA PHE A 107 -3.90 14.33 -0.26
C PHE A 107 -2.43 14.27 0.20
N GLU A 108 -1.56 13.59 -0.55
CA GLU A 108 -0.13 13.48 -0.22
C GLU A 108 0.54 14.87 -0.18
N ALA A 109 0.07 15.83 -1.00
CA ALA A 109 0.54 17.22 -0.94
C ALA A 109 0.26 17.88 0.41
N THR A 110 -0.91 17.64 1.00
CA THR A 110 -1.29 18.13 2.32
C THR A 110 -0.41 17.49 3.40
N LEU A 111 -0.20 16.17 3.32
CA LEU A 111 0.68 15.46 4.26
C LEU A 111 2.12 15.96 4.18
N LEU A 112 2.65 16.21 2.98
CA LEU A 112 3.98 16.80 2.80
C LEU A 112 4.07 18.21 3.38
N ALA A 113 3.04 19.04 3.20
CA ALA A 113 2.98 20.38 3.79
C ALA A 113 2.98 20.30 5.33
N MET A 114 2.21 19.38 5.91
CA MET A 114 2.21 19.15 7.35
C MET A 114 3.57 18.62 7.85
N ALA A 115 4.22 17.71 7.11
CA ALA A 115 5.55 17.21 7.44
C ALA A 115 6.62 18.32 7.46
N LYS A 116 6.48 19.35 6.61
CA LYS A 116 7.35 20.53 6.58
C LYS A 116 7.07 21.54 7.70
N SER A 117 5.99 21.36 8.47
CA SER A 117 5.65 22.23 9.59
C SER A 117 6.48 21.91 10.85
N GLY A 118 6.18 22.64 11.94
CA GLY A 118 6.73 22.37 13.27
C GLY A 118 6.01 21.29 14.07
N ILE A 119 4.96 20.65 13.53
CA ILE A 119 4.23 19.59 14.21
C ILE A 119 5.17 18.37 14.37
N PRO A 120 5.25 17.76 15.57
CA PRO A 120 6.01 16.52 15.76
C PRO A 120 5.51 15.42 14.81
N ALA A 121 6.42 14.64 14.20
CA ALA A 121 6.04 13.65 13.18
C ALA A 121 4.99 12.64 13.67
N ARG A 122 5.06 12.28 14.96
CA ARG A 122 4.11 11.38 15.64
C ARG A 122 2.69 11.93 15.76
N ASP A 123 2.54 13.24 15.68
CA ASP A 123 1.25 13.92 15.85
C ASP A 123 0.61 14.29 14.50
N LEU A 124 1.35 14.22 13.39
CA LEU A 124 0.82 14.52 12.05
C LEU A 124 -0.48 13.77 11.76
N GLY A 125 -0.55 12.50 12.17
CA GLY A 125 -1.73 11.68 11.94
C GLY A 125 -2.97 12.07 12.73
N ARG A 126 -2.86 12.94 13.74
CA ARG A 126 -4.02 13.46 14.50
C ARG A 126 -4.76 14.58 13.78
N TYR A 127 -4.09 15.23 12.84
CA TYR A 127 -4.59 16.43 12.15
C TYR A 127 -4.95 16.17 10.69
N CYS A 128 -4.78 14.93 10.22
CA CYS A 128 -5.28 14.48 8.93
C CYS A 128 -6.59 13.72 9.16
N ASP A 129 -7.64 14.07 8.42
CA ASP A 129 -8.87 13.29 8.43
C ASP A 129 -8.64 11.97 7.67
N TYR A 130 -8.41 10.89 8.43
CA TYR A 130 -8.25 9.54 7.88
C TYR A 130 -9.57 8.75 7.88
N SER A 131 -10.72 9.39 8.11
CA SER A 131 -12.00 8.68 8.18
C SER A 131 -12.36 8.06 6.81
N GLY A 132 -11.92 6.81 6.62
CA GLY A 132 -12.17 6.00 5.42
C GLY A 132 -10.96 5.58 4.59
N LEU A 133 -9.72 5.95 4.96
CA LEU A 133 -8.54 5.63 4.14
C LEU A 133 -7.52 4.71 4.85
N ASN A 134 -7.08 3.67 4.15
CA ASN A 134 -5.98 2.82 4.57
C ASN A 134 -4.63 3.49 4.26
N SER A 135 -4.23 4.44 5.12
CA SER A 135 -2.98 5.21 4.94
C SER A 135 -1.77 4.54 5.62
N PHE A 136 -0.65 5.27 5.71
CA PHE A 136 0.69 4.88 6.19
C PHE A 136 0.74 3.93 7.41
N ALA A 137 -0.28 3.92 8.27
CA ALA A 137 -0.44 3.02 9.41
C ALA A 137 -0.43 1.51 9.04
N ARG A 138 -0.80 1.14 7.80
CA ARG A 138 -0.72 -0.24 7.29
C ARG A 138 0.72 -0.79 7.26
N SER A 139 1.72 0.08 7.15
CA SER A 139 3.07 -0.36 6.75
C SER A 139 4.04 -0.54 7.92
N CYS A 140 3.69 -0.12 9.14
CA CYS A 140 4.74 0.23 10.11
C CYS A 140 4.51 -0.20 11.57
N HIS A 141 3.31 -0.57 12.01
CA HIS A 141 3.11 -0.95 13.40
C HIS A 141 3.28 -2.46 13.58
N PRO A 142 4.42 -2.96 14.07
CA PRO A 142 4.69 -4.40 14.16
C PRO A 142 3.60 -5.14 14.95
N ASP A 143 3.13 -4.57 16.07
CA ASP A 143 2.10 -5.22 16.89
C ASP A 143 0.73 -5.33 16.20
N ILE A 144 0.44 -4.47 15.21
CA ILE A 144 -0.81 -4.51 14.45
C ILE A 144 -0.64 -5.45 13.26
N VAL A 145 0.47 -5.31 12.51
CA VAL A 145 0.76 -6.15 11.35
C VAL A 145 0.83 -7.62 11.75
N LEU A 146 1.51 -7.95 12.85
CA LEU A 146 1.60 -9.34 13.32
C LEU A 146 0.24 -9.90 13.72
N LYS A 147 -0.58 -9.13 14.45
CA LYS A 147 -1.93 -9.55 14.85
C LYS A 147 -2.84 -9.73 13.64
N GLU A 148 -2.72 -8.86 12.65
CA GLU A 148 -3.52 -8.95 11.42
C GLU A 148 -3.10 -10.17 10.59
N LEU A 149 -1.80 -10.42 10.43
CA LEU A 149 -1.30 -11.63 9.79
C LEU A 149 -1.83 -12.88 10.50
N ASP A 150 -1.73 -12.94 11.83
CA ASP A 150 -2.26 -14.05 12.62
C ASP A 150 -3.78 -14.22 12.46
N LYS A 151 -4.55 -13.13 12.45
CA LYS A 151 -6.00 -13.13 12.23
C LYS A 151 -6.31 -13.72 10.86
N GLN A 152 -5.66 -13.22 9.81
CA GLN A 152 -5.96 -13.62 8.44
C GLN A 152 -5.49 -15.03 8.10
N LEU A 153 -4.36 -15.48 8.65
CA LEU A 153 -3.92 -16.86 8.52
C LEU A 153 -4.94 -17.84 9.12
N LYS A 154 -5.60 -17.45 10.23
CA LYS A 154 -6.70 -18.24 10.81
C LYS A 154 -7.98 -18.15 9.99
N HIS A 155 -8.34 -16.96 9.52
CA HIS A 155 -9.53 -16.72 8.70
C HIS A 155 -9.51 -17.54 7.40
N THR A 156 -8.34 -17.61 6.77
CA THR A 156 -8.14 -18.25 5.47
C THR A 156 -7.68 -19.70 5.53
N LYS A 157 -7.58 -20.29 6.74
CA LYS A 157 -6.98 -21.63 6.94
C LYS A 157 -7.66 -22.76 6.16
N GLU A 158 -8.97 -22.65 5.92
CA GLU A 158 -9.76 -23.67 5.20
C GLU A 158 -9.91 -23.37 3.71
N CYS A 159 -9.41 -22.22 3.23
CA CYS A 159 -9.47 -21.85 1.82
C CYS A 159 -8.56 -22.77 1.00
N LYS A 160 -9.12 -23.34 -0.06
CA LYS A 160 -8.45 -24.36 -0.90
C LYS A 160 -7.82 -23.77 -2.15
N ASP A 161 -8.31 -22.63 -2.60
CA ASP A 161 -7.83 -21.96 -3.78
C ASP A 161 -7.93 -20.43 -3.65
N PHE A 162 -7.43 -19.74 -4.67
CA PHE A 162 -7.43 -18.27 -4.69
C PHE A 162 -8.83 -17.66 -4.78
N ARG A 163 -9.85 -18.40 -5.27
CA ARG A 163 -11.22 -17.90 -5.36
C ARG A 163 -11.88 -17.89 -4.00
N GLU A 164 -11.67 -18.93 -3.20
CA GLU A 164 -12.10 -18.97 -1.80
C GLU A 164 -11.38 -17.90 -0.97
N LEU A 165 -10.06 -17.75 -1.14
CA LEU A 165 -9.28 -16.67 -0.51
C LEU A 165 -9.83 -15.28 -0.87
N ARG A 166 -10.13 -15.07 -2.15
CA ARG A 166 -10.66 -13.78 -2.63
C ARG A 166 -11.97 -13.42 -1.94
N LYS A 167 -12.91 -14.36 -1.83
CA LYS A 167 -14.18 -14.16 -1.13
C LYS A 167 -13.99 -13.88 0.37
N ALA A 168 -13.09 -14.62 1.02
CA ALA A 168 -12.79 -14.44 2.43
C ALA A 168 -12.19 -13.06 2.73
N PHE A 169 -11.31 -12.57 1.87
CA PHE A 169 -10.74 -11.23 2.02
C PHE A 169 -11.69 -10.11 1.60
N ASP A 170 -12.54 -10.32 0.61
CA ASP A 170 -13.56 -9.34 0.23
C ASP A 170 -14.48 -8.99 1.40
N SER A 171 -14.89 -9.98 2.21
CA SER A 171 -15.73 -9.73 3.39
C SER A 171 -15.07 -8.89 4.49
N GLU A 172 -13.74 -8.75 4.47
CA GLU A 172 -12.97 -8.00 5.47
C GLU A 172 -12.44 -6.66 4.92
N TYR A 173 -12.08 -6.60 3.63
CA TYR A 173 -11.30 -5.50 3.07
C TYR A 173 -11.98 -4.72 1.95
N ASN A 174 -13.20 -5.09 1.55
CA ASN A 174 -13.90 -4.38 0.49
C ASN A 174 -14.32 -2.96 0.94
N GLY A 175 -13.64 -1.94 0.41
CA GLY A 175 -14.14 -0.56 0.28
C GLY A 175 -14.24 0.31 1.54
N TYR A 176 -14.24 -0.25 2.75
CA TYR A 176 -14.42 0.54 3.99
C TYR A 176 -13.14 0.71 4.82
N GLY A 177 -12.00 0.30 4.26
CA GLY A 177 -10.75 0.24 5.00
C GLY A 177 -10.84 -0.73 6.19
N MET A 178 -9.83 -0.70 7.03
CA MET A 178 -9.74 -1.54 8.22
C MET A 178 -10.21 -0.73 9.43
N PRO A 179 -11.41 -0.99 10.01
CA PRO A 179 -11.78 -0.41 11.29
C PRO A 179 -10.99 -1.13 12.38
N TYR A 180 -9.77 -0.65 12.66
CA TYR A 180 -9.12 -0.99 13.93
C TYR A 180 -9.84 -0.23 15.04
N ALA A 181 -10.56 -0.97 15.89
CA ALA A 181 -11.06 -0.49 17.18
C ALA A 181 -9.96 -0.59 18.24
#